data_AF-A0A2M9C5Z2-F1
#
_entry.id   AF-A0A2M9C5Z2-F1
#
_cell.length_a   1.000
_cell.length_b   1.000
_cell.length_c   1.000
_cell.angle_alpha   90.00
_cell.angle_beta   90.00
_cell.angle_gamma   90.00
#
_symmetry.space_group_name_H-M   'P 1'
#
loop_
_entity.id
_entity.type
_entity.pdbx_description
1 polymer ?
#
loop_
_entity_poly.entity_id
_entity_poly.type
_entity_poly.pdbx_seq_one_letter_code
_entity_poly.pdbx_strand_id
1 'polypeptide(L)'
;MGLGLEINLVFDAKEPLEEYLHVKNKYQFDGRSGLNLVMSGEGDVDAGDDEMRLLRQIEKVLQIDLTLLDFWEKYDEFIEIRSLRLKLLELEDLLVNNPEFYHKICWGHDIERGYLKEIFLQDVRFLIERLNLNLKNGACLVKYISD
;
A
#
# COMPACT_ATOMS: atom_id res chain seq x y z
N MET A 1 20.69 1.01 9.80
CA MET A 1 19.75 0.71 8.72
C MET A 1 18.51 0.15 9.40
N GLY A 2 17.51 1.00 9.65
CA GLY A 2 16.27 0.55 10.28
C GLY A 2 15.59 -0.44 9.33
N LEU A 3 15.27 -1.62 9.83
CA LEU A 3 14.36 -2.54 9.15
C LEU A 3 13.01 -1.83 9.15
N GLY A 4 12.55 -1.38 7.98
CA GLY A 4 11.18 -0.88 7.85
C GLY A 4 10.21 -1.95 8.32
N LEU A 5 9.12 -1.53 8.95
CA LEU A 5 8.07 -2.42 9.44
C LEU A 5 7.58 -3.34 8.30
N GLU A 6 7.62 -4.65 8.48
CA GLU A 6 7.11 -5.61 7.49
C GLU A 6 5.61 -5.79 7.71
N ILE A 7 4.80 -5.14 6.87
CA ILE A 7 3.34 -5.26 6.93
C ILE A 7 2.91 -6.48 6.14
N ASN A 8 2.27 -7.41 6.84
CA ASN A 8 1.69 -8.61 6.27
C ASN A 8 0.17 -8.48 6.16
N LEU A 9 -0.38 -8.99 5.06
CA LEU A 9 -1.83 -9.13 4.85
C LEU A 9 -2.26 -10.55 5.16
N VAL A 10 -3.18 -10.70 6.11
CA VAL A 10 -3.79 -11.98 6.49
C VAL A 10 -5.25 -11.97 6.05
N PHE A 11 -5.63 -12.97 5.27
CA PHE A 11 -6.99 -13.15 4.77
C PHE A 11 -7.79 -14.11 5.67
N ASP A 12 -9.11 -13.95 5.69
CA ASP A 12 -10.04 -14.85 6.38
C ASP A 12 -10.21 -16.23 5.71
N ALA A 13 -9.68 -16.38 4.50
CA ALA A 13 -9.51 -17.66 3.82
C ALA A 13 -8.04 -17.92 3.51
N LYS A 14 -7.68 -19.20 3.35
CA LYS A 14 -6.31 -19.60 3.00
C LYS A 14 -5.94 -19.02 1.63
N GLU A 15 -4.86 -18.26 1.55
CA GLU A 15 -4.37 -17.71 0.28
C GLU A 15 -3.90 -18.83 -0.67
N PRO A 16 -4.29 -18.79 -1.97
CA PRO A 16 -3.84 -19.77 -2.96
C PRO A 16 -2.36 -19.51 -3.31
N LEU A 17 -1.47 -20.29 -2.71
CA LEU A 17 -0.03 -20.02 -2.67
C LEU A 17 0.63 -19.98 -4.05
N GLU A 18 0.29 -20.90 -4.95
CA GLU A 18 0.92 -20.98 -6.28
C GLU A 18 0.59 -19.76 -7.13
N GLU A 19 -0.69 -19.37 -7.15
CA GLU A 19 -1.19 -18.19 -7.83
C GLU A 19 -0.65 -16.90 -7.20
N TYR A 20 -0.57 -16.84 -5.87
CA TYR A 20 0.06 -15.72 -5.17
C TYR A 20 1.52 -15.56 -5.59
N LEU A 21 2.30 -16.64 -5.63
CA LEU A 21 3.70 -16.60 -6.07
C LEU A 21 3.82 -16.14 -7.53
N HIS A 22 2.89 -16.55 -8.40
CA HIS A 22 2.83 -16.07 -9.78
C HIS A 22 2.60 -14.55 -9.85
N VAL A 23 1.60 -14.04 -9.11
CA VAL A 23 1.30 -12.59 -9.01
C VAL A 23 2.49 -11.83 -8.44
N LYS A 24 3.11 -12.32 -7.35
CA LYS A 24 4.31 -11.72 -6.75
C LYS A 24 5.45 -11.59 -7.76
N ASN A 25 5.73 -12.65 -8.51
CA ASN A 25 6.79 -12.65 -9.52
C ASN A 25 6.48 -11.72 -10.70
N LYS A 26 5.22 -11.65 -11.15
CA LYS A 26 4.77 -10.76 -12.23
C LYS A 26 5.09 -9.29 -11.94
N TYR A 27 4.87 -8.85 -10.71
CA TYR A 27 5.12 -7.48 -10.27
C TYR A 27 6.51 -7.26 -9.67
N GLN A 28 7.34 -8.32 -9.59
CA GLN A 28 8.64 -8.29 -8.92
C GLN A 28 8.55 -7.75 -7.48
N PHE A 29 7.43 -8.02 -6.79
CA PHE A 29 7.16 -7.49 -5.46
C PHE A 29 8.14 -8.10 -4.44
N ASP A 30 9.00 -7.27 -3.86
CA ASP A 30 10.09 -7.70 -2.97
C ASP A 30 9.70 -7.71 -1.48
N GLY A 31 8.51 -7.21 -1.15
CA GLY A 31 7.93 -7.19 0.20
C GLY A 31 8.47 -6.09 1.12
N ARG A 32 9.38 -5.21 0.67
CA ARG A 32 10.23 -4.47 1.62
C ARG A 32 10.16 -2.96 1.62
N SER A 33 9.49 -2.30 0.69
CA SER A 33 9.79 -0.88 0.52
C SER A 33 8.55 0.01 0.46
N GLY A 34 7.81 0.05 -0.63
CA GLY A 34 7.01 1.22 -0.96
C GLY A 34 5.68 1.29 -0.33
N LEU A 35 4.86 0.30 -0.62
CA LEU A 35 3.56 0.20 0.01
C LEU A 35 3.70 0.15 1.53
N ASN A 36 4.68 -0.57 2.07
CA ASN A 36 4.93 -0.60 3.52
C ASN A 36 5.31 0.79 4.05
N LEU A 37 6.18 1.52 3.37
CA LEU A 37 6.53 2.91 3.73
C LEU A 37 5.34 3.86 3.62
N VAL A 38 4.48 3.69 2.61
CA VAL A 38 3.26 4.49 2.46
C VAL A 38 2.30 4.19 3.60
N MET A 39 2.12 2.92 3.97
CA MET A 39 1.17 2.51 5.00
C MET A 39 1.65 2.80 6.44
N SER A 40 2.95 2.67 6.73
CA SER A 40 3.52 2.84 8.09
C SER A 40 4.36 4.12 8.30
N GLY A 41 4.94 4.74 7.27
CA GLY A 41 5.86 5.88 7.38
C GLY A 41 7.35 5.49 7.52
N GLU A 42 8.26 6.48 7.59
CA GLU A 42 9.70 6.24 7.87
C GLU A 42 9.93 6.01 9.37
N GLY A 43 9.62 4.80 9.84
CA GLY A 43 9.93 4.35 11.21
C GLY A 43 9.23 5.12 12.35
N ASP A 44 9.53 4.74 13.59
CA ASP A 44 8.88 5.25 14.81
C ASP A 44 9.09 6.76 15.05
N VAL A 45 10.07 7.38 14.39
CA VAL A 45 10.49 8.76 14.66
C VAL A 45 9.59 9.78 13.95
N ASP A 46 9.08 9.43 12.76
CA ASP A 46 8.18 10.29 11.97
C ASP A 46 6.70 9.94 12.16
N ALA A 47 6.39 8.84 12.87
CA ALA A 47 5.03 8.46 13.24
C ALA A 47 4.32 9.47 14.16
N GLY A 48 5.07 10.42 14.75
CA GLY A 48 4.54 11.46 15.63
C GLY A 48 4.14 12.77 14.94
N ASP A 49 4.51 12.98 13.67
CA ASP A 49 4.12 14.16 12.89
C ASP A 49 3.25 13.72 11.71
N ASP A 50 1.94 13.63 11.96
CA ASP A 50 0.94 13.18 10.98
C ASP A 50 0.99 13.96 9.66
N GLU A 51 1.44 15.23 9.67
CA GLU A 51 1.54 16.04 8.46
C GLU A 51 2.70 15.62 7.54
N MET A 52 3.73 14.96 8.10
CA MET A 52 4.90 14.48 7.35
C MET A 52 4.72 13.07 6.80
N ARG A 53 3.71 12.32 7.25
CA ARG A 53 3.43 10.95 6.77
C ARG A 53 3.10 10.94 5.28
N LEU A 54 3.79 10.09 4.52
CA LEU A 54 3.64 9.97 3.07
C LEU A 54 2.19 9.71 2.64
N LEU A 55 1.45 8.88 3.39
CA LEU A 55 0.03 8.64 3.14
C LEU A 55 -0.78 9.94 3.15
N ARG A 56 -0.61 10.78 4.16
CA ARG A 56 -1.33 12.07 4.31
C ARG A 56 -0.95 13.07 3.23
N GLN A 57 0.31 13.07 2.81
CA GLN A 57 0.75 13.89 1.67
C GLN A 57 0.06 13.44 0.37
N ILE A 58 -0.04 12.13 0.12
CA ILE A 58 -0.74 11.57 -1.04
C ILE A 58 -2.23 11.93 -0.99
N GLU A 59 -2.89 11.72 0.16
CA GLU A 59 -4.30 12.08 0.36
C GLU A 59 -4.56 13.55 0.04
N LYS A 60 -3.69 14.46 0.53
CA LYS A 60 -3.81 15.90 0.31
C LYS A 60 -3.63 16.29 -1.16
N VAL A 61 -2.61 15.73 -1.82
CA VAL A 61 -2.28 16.08 -3.21
C VAL A 61 -3.30 15.52 -4.19
N LEU A 62 -3.70 14.25 -4.00
CA LEU A 62 -4.62 13.55 -4.89
C LEU A 62 -6.10 13.72 -4.49
N GLN A 63 -6.38 14.36 -3.35
CA GLN A 63 -7.73 14.55 -2.80
C GLN A 63 -8.51 13.24 -2.65
N ILE A 64 -7.85 12.24 -2.07
CA ILE A 64 -8.38 10.89 -1.84
C ILE A 64 -8.29 10.54 -0.35
N ASP A 65 -9.23 9.72 0.12
CA ASP A 65 -9.20 9.12 1.46
C ASP A 65 -8.55 7.72 1.38
N LEU A 66 -7.39 7.58 2.03
CA LEU A 66 -6.60 6.36 2.11
C LEU A 66 -6.56 5.78 3.54
N THR A 67 -7.50 6.16 4.41
CA THR A 67 -7.68 5.60 5.77
C THR A 67 -7.66 4.07 5.79
N LEU A 68 -8.22 3.40 4.76
CA LEU A 68 -8.20 1.93 4.68
C LEU A 68 -6.81 1.32 4.43
N LEU A 69 -5.83 2.11 3.98
CA LEU A 69 -4.43 1.71 3.83
C LEU A 69 -3.58 2.13 5.03
N ASP A 70 -4.09 2.97 5.92
CA ASP A 70 -3.34 3.42 7.08
C ASP A 70 -3.15 2.24 8.05
N PHE A 71 -1.91 1.72 8.11
CA PHE A 71 -1.59 0.59 8.95
C PHE A 71 -1.86 0.88 10.43
N TRP A 72 -1.57 2.09 10.90
CA TRP A 72 -1.72 2.45 12.30
C TRP A 72 -3.19 2.59 12.69
N GLU A 73 -4.04 3.07 11.79
CA GLU A 73 -5.49 3.16 12.03
C GLU A 73 -6.24 1.83 11.83
N LYS A 74 -5.64 0.88 11.12
CA LYS A 74 -6.27 -0.40 10.76
C LYS A 74 -5.55 -1.61 11.34
N TYR A 75 -4.56 -1.38 12.22
CA TYR A 75 -3.76 -2.44 12.80
C TYR A 75 -4.66 -3.42 13.54
N ASP A 76 -4.48 -4.70 13.24
CA ASP A 76 -5.24 -5.78 13.85
C ASP A 76 -6.76 -5.79 13.53
N GLU A 77 -7.26 -4.84 12.74
CA GLU A 77 -8.66 -4.73 12.32
C GLU A 77 -8.94 -5.54 11.05
N PHE A 78 -10.13 -6.16 10.99
CA PHE A 78 -10.61 -6.76 9.76
C PHE A 78 -11.25 -5.72 8.85
N ILE A 79 -10.79 -5.68 7.61
CA ILE A 79 -11.25 -4.81 6.54
C ILE A 79 -11.92 -5.65 5.47
N GLU A 80 -13.05 -5.19 4.94
CA GLU A 80 -13.66 -5.82 3.78
C GLU A 80 -12.76 -5.66 2.54
N ILE A 81 -12.38 -6.78 1.91
CA ILE A 81 -11.50 -6.79 0.74
C ILE A 81 -12.08 -5.94 -0.40
N ARG A 82 -13.41 -5.97 -0.58
CA ARG A 82 -14.09 -5.19 -1.63
C ARG A 82 -13.90 -3.68 -1.44
N SER A 83 -14.01 -3.21 -0.21
CA SER A 83 -13.87 -1.80 0.14
C SER A 83 -12.43 -1.33 -0.05
N LEU A 84 -11.46 -2.10 0.44
CA LEU A 84 -10.03 -1.83 0.22
C LEU A 84 -9.68 -1.82 -1.28
N ARG A 85 -10.18 -2.81 -2.03
CA ARG A 85 -9.97 -2.91 -3.48
C ARG A 85 -10.53 -1.71 -4.25
N LEU A 86 -11.71 -1.22 -3.88
CA LEU A 86 -12.28 -0.03 -4.52
C LEU A 86 -11.40 1.19 -4.29
N LYS A 87 -10.86 1.36 -3.08
CA LYS A 87 -9.91 2.44 -2.77
C LYS A 87 -8.61 2.33 -3.54
N LEU A 88 -8.09 1.13 -3.71
CA LEU A 88 -6.89 0.93 -4.53
C LEU A 88 -7.13 1.20 -6.02
N LEU A 89 -8.31 0.85 -6.55
CA LEU A 89 -8.69 1.19 -7.94
C LEU A 89 -8.83 2.70 -8.14
N GLU A 90 -9.43 3.40 -7.16
CA GLU A 90 -9.53 4.86 -7.13
C GLU A 90 -8.14 5.50 -7.12
N LEU A 91 -7.24 4.99 -6.25
CA LEU A 91 -5.85 5.41 -6.19
C LEU A 91 -5.12 5.14 -7.51
N GLU A 92 -5.24 3.94 -8.10
CA GLU A 92 -4.60 3.61 -9.39
C GLU A 92 -5.01 4.61 -10.48
N ASP A 93 -6.30 4.91 -10.60
CA ASP A 93 -6.80 5.86 -11.59
C ASP A 93 -6.22 7.27 -11.38
N LEU A 94 -6.19 7.76 -10.13
CA LEU A 94 -5.59 9.05 -9.80
C LEU A 94 -4.09 9.11 -10.09
N LEU A 95 -3.35 8.04 -9.79
CA LEU A 95 -1.91 7.95 -10.07
C LEU A 95 -1.62 7.98 -11.58
N VAL A 96 -2.44 7.30 -12.38
CA VAL A 96 -2.32 7.27 -13.85
C VAL A 96 -2.67 8.63 -14.45
N ASN A 97 -3.71 9.29 -13.93
CA ASN A 97 -4.22 10.55 -14.49
C ASN A 97 -3.46 11.80 -14.01
N ASN A 98 -2.69 11.71 -12.92
CA ASN A 98 -1.94 12.84 -12.34
C ASN A 98 -0.44 12.53 -12.19
N PRO A 99 0.29 12.15 -13.26
CA PRO A 99 1.69 11.69 -13.16
C PRO A 99 2.64 12.73 -12.55
N GLU A 100 2.27 14.01 -12.52
CA GLU A 100 3.05 15.09 -11.91
C GLU A 100 2.85 15.23 -10.39
N PHE A 101 1.93 14.48 -9.77
CA PHE A 101 1.68 14.57 -8.33
C PHE A 101 2.92 14.22 -7.49
N TYR A 102 3.82 13.37 -8.01
CA TYR A 102 5.07 13.01 -7.34
C TYR A 102 5.98 14.23 -7.10
N HIS A 103 5.83 15.32 -7.87
CA HIS A 103 6.55 16.58 -7.65
C HIS A 103 5.94 17.46 -6.55
N LYS A 104 4.72 17.12 -6.10
CA LYS A 104 3.94 17.88 -5.12
C LYS A 104 4.03 17.27 -3.71
N ILE A 105 4.61 16.09 -3.56
CA ILE A 105 4.88 15.44 -2.27
C ILE A 105 6.28 15.83 -1.76
N CYS A 106 6.40 16.11 -0.47
CA CYS A 106 7.61 16.51 0.25
C CYS A 106 8.00 15.42 1.27
N TRP A 107 8.31 14.22 0.79
CA TRP A 107 8.78 13.08 1.58
C TRP A 107 10.29 12.86 1.41
N GLY A 108 11.13 13.49 2.24
CA GLY A 108 12.58 13.29 2.17
C GLY A 108 13.25 13.83 0.89
N HIS A 109 14.55 14.11 0.97
CA HIS A 109 15.30 14.84 -0.05
C HIS A 109 15.53 14.11 -1.40
N ASP A 110 14.96 12.92 -1.63
CA ASP A 110 15.30 12.12 -2.84
C ASP A 110 14.13 11.28 -3.42
N ILE A 111 12.87 11.76 -3.35
CA ILE A 111 11.71 11.14 -4.06
C ILE A 111 11.90 11.16 -5.57
N GLU A 112 12.60 12.19 -6.08
CA GLU A 112 12.73 12.43 -7.51
C GLU A 112 13.55 11.33 -8.22
N ARG A 113 14.27 10.49 -7.48
CA ARG A 113 15.11 9.41 -8.02
C ARG A 113 14.83 8.05 -7.38
N GLY A 114 13.71 7.44 -7.78
CA GLY A 114 13.75 6.01 -8.10
C GLY A 114 12.69 5.13 -7.45
N TYR A 115 12.13 5.49 -6.30
CA TYR A 115 11.23 4.56 -5.61
C TYR A 115 9.74 4.82 -5.91
N LEU A 116 9.18 5.91 -5.37
CA LEU A 116 7.75 6.23 -5.46
C LEU A 116 7.25 6.32 -6.92
N LYS A 117 8.02 6.95 -7.79
CA LYS A 117 7.63 7.16 -9.18
C LYS A 117 7.66 5.87 -10.02
N GLU A 118 8.56 4.94 -9.72
CA GLU A 118 8.76 3.73 -10.55
C GLU A 118 7.98 2.53 -10.02
N ILE A 119 7.83 2.41 -8.70
CA ILE A 119 7.38 1.17 -8.04
C ILE A 119 5.99 1.33 -7.41
N PHE A 120 5.61 2.51 -6.92
CA PHE A 120 4.35 2.66 -6.16
C PHE A 120 3.11 2.25 -6.96
N LEU A 121 3.01 2.67 -8.22
CA LEU A 121 1.91 2.25 -9.08
C LEU A 121 1.89 0.73 -9.31
N GLN A 122 3.06 0.10 -9.38
CA GLN A 122 3.16 -1.37 -9.51
C GLN A 122 2.75 -2.07 -8.22
N ASP A 123 3.10 -1.54 -7.05
CA ASP A 123 2.67 -2.05 -5.76
C ASP A 123 1.15 -1.96 -5.58
N VAL A 124 0.54 -0.83 -5.97
CA VAL A 124 -0.92 -0.66 -5.97
C VAL A 124 -1.58 -1.71 -6.86
N ARG A 125 -1.07 -1.90 -8.08
CA ARG A 125 -1.58 -2.92 -9.03
C ARG A 125 -1.40 -4.34 -8.51
N PHE A 126 -0.24 -4.66 -7.93
CA PHE A 126 0.03 -5.92 -7.28
C PHE A 126 -1.01 -6.20 -6.19
N LEU A 127 -1.26 -5.22 -5.32
CA LEU A 127 -2.22 -5.38 -4.23
C LEU A 127 -3.63 -5.59 -4.77
N ILE A 128 -4.07 -4.83 -5.78
CA ILE A 128 -5.36 -5.03 -6.45
C ILE A 128 -5.48 -6.47 -6.98
N GLU A 129 -4.46 -6.98 -7.65
CA GLU A 129 -4.47 -8.35 -8.20
C GLU A 129 -4.48 -9.42 -7.11
N ARG A 130 -3.71 -9.23 -6.02
CA ARG A 130 -3.72 -10.09 -4.84
C ARG A 130 -5.09 -10.11 -4.16
N LEU A 131 -5.75 -8.95 -4.02
CA LEU A 131 -7.11 -8.88 -3.47
C LEU A 131 -8.13 -9.58 -4.38
N ASN A 132 -8.01 -9.41 -5.70
CA ASN A 132 -8.86 -10.12 -6.67
C ASN A 132 -8.67 -11.64 -6.60
N LEU A 133 -7.42 -12.10 -6.44
CA LEU A 133 -7.10 -13.51 -6.27
C LEU A 133 -7.78 -14.09 -5.02
N ASN A 134 -7.65 -13.40 -3.88
CA ASN A 134 -8.23 -13.87 -2.62
C ASN A 134 -9.76 -13.80 -2.62
N LEU A 135 -10.37 -12.78 -3.26
CA LEU A 135 -11.82 -12.74 -3.50
C LEU A 135 -12.30 -13.95 -4.31
N LYS A 136 -11.58 -14.33 -5.37
CA LYS A 136 -11.91 -15.53 -6.15
C LYS A 136 -11.78 -16.82 -5.33
N ASN A 137 -10.87 -16.85 -4.37
CA ASN A 137 -10.67 -17.98 -3.46
C ASN A 137 -11.61 -17.98 -2.24
N GLY A 138 -12.58 -17.07 -2.20
CA GLY A 138 -13.62 -17.03 -1.16
C GLY A 138 -13.29 -16.17 0.06
N ALA A 139 -12.16 -15.46 0.07
CA ALA A 139 -11.86 -14.49 1.12
C ALA A 139 -12.81 -13.29 1.03
N CYS A 140 -13.24 -12.78 2.18
CA CYS A 140 -14.07 -11.57 2.29
C CYS A 140 -13.37 -10.46 3.09
N LEU A 141 -12.51 -10.85 4.02
CA LEU A 141 -11.83 -9.96 4.96
C LEU A 141 -10.32 -10.07 4.84
N VAL A 142 -9.64 -8.96 5.11
CA VAL A 142 -8.19 -8.88 5.20
C VAL A 142 -7.82 -8.05 6.41
N LYS A 143 -6.68 -8.38 7.03
CA LYS A 143 -6.14 -7.72 8.21
C LYS A 143 -4.67 -7.43 8.01
N TYR A 144 -4.23 -6.29 8.51
CA TYR A 144 -2.82 -5.94 8.54
C TYR A 144 -2.21 -6.38 9.88
N ILE A 145 -1.06 -7.05 9.80
CA ILE A 145 -0.24 -7.40 10.96
C ILE A 145 1.21 -6.97 10.70
N SER A 146 2.01 -6.83 11.76
CA SER A 146 3.46 -6.69 11.68
C SER A 146 4.10 -7.92 12.30
N ASP A 147 5.18 -8.40 11.69
CA ASP A 147 6.11 -9.36 12.30
C ASP A 147 7.12 -8.65 13.22
#